data_AF-A0A0B9GHA7-F1
#
_entry.id   AF-A0A0B9GHA7-F1
#
_cell.length_a   1.000
_cell.length_b   1.000
_cell.length_c   1.000
_cell.angle_alpha   90.00
_cell.angle_beta   90.00
_cell.angle_gamma   90.00
#
_symmetry.space_group_name_H-M   'P 1'
#
loop_
_entity.id
_entity.type
_entity.pdbx_description
1 polymer ?
#
loop_
_entity_poly.entity_id
_entity_poly.type
_entity_poly.pdbx_seq_one_letter_code
_entity_poly.pdbx_strand_id
1 'polypeptide(L)'
;MELVQTPFAPRPKELDPVEGVGWGNRASLRLVSGPTYHSIELVTDITDPSDIERVEVSLNGSAKINVTGDTLVKLQAHRKNYAQAGRYVISFGDATLRTKIGVRQTDLVTLGGEIWFVYITLKQKPAGTTAPSIRARAHVLP
;
A
#
# COMPACT_ATOMS: atom_id res chain seq x y z
N MET A 1 -26.25 0.17 -15.47
CA MET A 1 -25.09 1.01 -15.81
C MET A 1 -24.94 2.07 -14.70
N GLU A 2 -24.63 1.62 -13.48
CA GLU A 2 -24.72 2.42 -12.25
C GLU A 2 -23.37 3.02 -11.83
N LEU A 3 -22.27 2.45 -12.32
CA LEU A 3 -20.87 2.86 -12.09
C LEU A 3 -20.54 4.32 -12.49
N VAL A 4 -21.39 4.96 -13.29
CA VAL A 4 -21.15 6.31 -13.83
C VAL A 4 -21.55 7.41 -12.85
N GLN A 5 -22.45 7.14 -11.89
CA GLN A 5 -23.02 8.18 -11.03
C GLN A 5 -22.25 8.44 -9.73
N THR A 6 -21.44 7.50 -9.24
CA THR A 6 -20.65 7.75 -8.03
C THR A 6 -19.51 8.74 -8.33
N PRO A 7 -19.41 9.88 -7.64
CA PRO A 7 -18.26 10.77 -7.76
C PRO A 7 -17.00 9.98 -7.37
N PHE A 8 -15.92 10.11 -8.17
CA PHE A 8 -14.61 9.61 -7.76
C PHE A 8 -14.14 10.47 -6.59
N ALA A 9 -14.40 9.99 -5.38
CA ALA A 9 -14.04 10.64 -4.12
C ALA A 9 -13.46 9.60 -3.15
N PRO A 10 -12.24 9.11 -3.41
CA PRO A 10 -11.55 8.22 -2.48
C PRO A 10 -11.43 8.93 -1.12
N ARG A 11 -11.93 8.28 -0.07
CA ARG A 11 -11.91 8.84 1.29
C ARG A 11 -10.64 8.36 2.01
N PRO A 12 -9.90 9.26 2.67
CA PRO A 12 -8.78 8.85 3.50
C PRO A 12 -9.29 8.03 4.69
N LYS A 13 -8.61 6.92 4.98
CA LYS A 13 -8.86 6.04 6.12
C LYS A 13 -7.52 5.65 6.73
N GLU A 14 -7.35 5.88 8.03
CA GLU A 14 -6.24 5.29 8.79
C GLU A 14 -6.50 3.78 8.90
N LEU A 15 -5.47 2.97 8.67
CA LEU A 15 -5.56 1.53 8.78
C LEU A 15 -5.18 1.06 10.18
N ASP A 16 -5.48 -0.20 10.46
CA ASP A 16 -5.06 -0.85 11.69
C ASP A 16 -3.52 -0.80 11.82
N PRO A 17 -2.98 -0.86 13.04
CA PRO A 17 -1.54 -0.80 13.26
C PRO A 17 -0.79 -1.89 12.48
N VAL A 18 0.43 -1.54 12.03
CA VAL A 18 1.33 -2.52 11.43
C VAL A 18 2.01 -3.30 12.55
N GLU A 19 1.85 -4.62 12.54
CA GLU A 19 2.38 -5.52 13.57
C GLU A 19 3.77 -6.04 13.17
N GLY A 20 4.64 -6.28 14.18
CA GLY A 20 5.94 -6.90 13.95
C GLY A 20 7.00 -6.00 13.30
N VAL A 21 6.83 -4.68 13.36
CA VAL A 21 7.80 -3.72 12.80
C VAL A 21 9.14 -3.82 13.52
N GLY A 22 10.18 -4.18 12.78
CA GLY A 22 11.56 -4.29 13.26
C GLY A 22 12.52 -4.65 12.14
N TRP A 23 13.80 -4.26 12.27
CA TRP A 23 14.82 -4.59 11.28
C TRP A 23 15.04 -6.11 11.19
N GLY A 24 15.10 -6.64 9.97
CA GLY A 24 15.20 -8.08 9.70
C GLY A 24 13.90 -8.86 9.88
N ASN A 25 12.81 -8.21 10.27
CA ASN A 25 11.51 -8.86 10.44
C ASN A 25 10.61 -8.66 9.22
N ARG A 26 9.61 -9.55 9.12
CA ARG A 26 8.46 -9.38 8.23
C ARG A 26 7.29 -8.83 9.03
N ALA A 27 7.03 -7.54 8.88
CA ALA A 27 5.87 -6.89 9.47
C ALA A 27 4.60 -7.22 8.67
N SER A 28 3.45 -7.14 9.34
CA SER A 28 2.15 -7.47 8.74
C SER A 28 1.10 -6.42 9.04
N LEU A 29 0.30 -6.11 8.04
CA LEU A 29 -0.87 -5.25 8.13
C LEU A 29 -2.07 -6.01 7.55
N ARG A 30 -3.10 -6.20 8.36
CA ARG A 30 -4.36 -6.80 7.89
C ARG A 30 -5.21 -5.73 7.20
N LEU A 31 -5.77 -6.05 6.04
CA LEU A 31 -6.78 -5.22 5.39
C LEU A 31 -8.18 -5.75 5.73
N VAL A 32 -9.10 -4.85 6.06
CA VAL A 32 -10.50 -5.20 6.32
C VAL A 32 -11.21 -5.40 4.99
N SER A 33 -11.87 -6.54 4.83
CA SER A 33 -12.66 -6.86 3.65
C SER A 33 -13.97 -6.05 3.61
N GLY A 34 -14.44 -5.68 2.42
CA GLY A 34 -15.65 -4.86 2.22
C GLY A 34 -15.41 -3.60 1.38
N PRO A 35 -14.49 -2.70 1.75
CA PRO A 35 -14.20 -1.51 0.96
C PRO A 35 -13.38 -1.84 -0.29
N THR A 36 -13.40 -0.91 -1.25
CA THR A 36 -12.46 -0.93 -2.38
C THR A 36 -11.29 0.01 -2.10
N TYR A 37 -10.06 -0.50 -2.17
CA TYR A 37 -8.84 0.27 -1.92
C TYR A 37 -8.29 0.84 -3.24
N HIS A 38 -8.22 2.17 -3.32
CA HIS A 38 -7.61 2.86 -4.46
C HIS A 38 -6.07 2.90 -4.33
N SER A 39 -5.60 3.14 -3.11
CA SER A 39 -4.16 3.15 -2.78
C SER A 39 -3.95 2.86 -1.30
N ILE A 40 -2.77 2.36 -0.96
CA ILE A 40 -2.26 2.29 0.42
C ILE A 40 -0.94 3.07 0.49
N GLU A 41 -0.83 3.99 1.44
CA GLU A 41 0.37 4.74 1.77
C GLU A 41 0.96 4.21 3.08
N LEU A 42 2.24 3.83 3.04
CA LEU A 42 3.06 3.54 4.21
C LEU A 42 3.79 4.82 4.61
N VAL A 43 3.51 5.31 5.81
CA VAL A 43 4.14 6.48 6.42
C VAL A 43 5.16 6.00 7.45
N THR A 44 6.43 6.21 7.17
CA THR A 44 7.55 5.65 7.91
C THR A 44 8.66 6.68 8.13
N ASP A 45 9.59 6.36 9.04
CA ASP A 45 10.87 7.06 9.20
C ASP A 45 11.99 6.44 8.34
N ILE A 46 11.68 5.41 7.56
CA ILE A 46 12.62 4.73 6.65
C ILE A 46 12.78 5.59 5.39
N THR A 47 13.86 6.36 5.32
CA THR A 47 14.11 7.27 4.19
C THR A 47 14.83 6.61 3.02
N ASP A 48 15.60 5.54 3.28
CA ASP A 48 16.26 4.75 2.23
C ASP A 48 15.31 3.64 1.73
N PRO A 49 14.85 3.68 0.46
CA PRO A 49 13.97 2.65 -0.09
C PRO A 49 14.58 1.24 -0.10
N SER A 50 15.92 1.13 -0.12
CA SER A 50 16.63 -0.15 -0.16
C SER A 50 16.58 -0.92 1.16
N ASP A 51 16.18 -0.24 2.25
CA ASP A 51 15.93 -0.84 3.56
C ASP A 51 14.59 -1.59 3.64
N ILE A 52 13.70 -1.37 2.66
CA ILE A 52 12.48 -2.15 2.46
C ILE A 52 12.74 -3.17 1.36
N GLU A 53 13.11 -4.38 1.76
CA GLU A 53 13.42 -5.47 0.84
C GLU A 53 12.21 -5.85 0.00
N ARG A 54 11.03 -5.90 0.64
CA ARG A 54 9.83 -6.41 0.00
C ARG A 54 8.55 -5.84 0.58
N VAL A 55 7.63 -5.46 -0.29
CA VAL A 55 6.26 -5.12 0.02
C VAL A 55 5.36 -6.05 -0.79
N GLU A 56 4.57 -6.84 -0.09
CA GLU A 56 3.71 -7.86 -0.67
C GLU A 56 2.26 -7.60 -0.28
N VAL A 57 1.36 -7.58 -1.26
CA VAL A 57 -0.09 -7.61 -1.03
C VAL A 57 -0.56 -9.03 -1.32
N SER A 58 -1.04 -9.74 -0.31
CA SER A 58 -1.47 -11.12 -0.41
C SER A 58 -2.97 -11.27 -0.23
N LEU A 59 -3.55 -12.19 -1.00
CA LEU A 59 -4.93 -12.66 -0.88
C LEU A 59 -4.90 -14.15 -0.53
N ASN A 60 -5.46 -14.51 0.63
CA ASN A 60 -5.55 -15.89 1.10
C ASN A 60 -4.19 -16.61 1.08
N GLY A 61 -3.12 -15.91 1.47
CA GLY A 61 -1.75 -16.42 1.49
C GLY A 61 -1.02 -16.43 0.13
N SER A 62 -1.66 -15.99 -0.95
CA SER A 62 -1.05 -15.87 -2.29
C SER A 62 -0.72 -14.41 -2.59
N ALA A 63 0.57 -14.14 -2.83
CA ALA A 63 1.04 -12.81 -3.25
C ALA A 63 0.41 -12.40 -4.59
N LYS A 64 -0.25 -11.23 -4.61
CA LYS A 64 -0.81 -10.59 -5.82
C LYS A 64 0.05 -9.45 -6.31
N ILE A 65 0.62 -8.69 -5.38
CA ILE A 65 1.64 -7.68 -5.66
C ILE A 65 2.86 -8.05 -4.84
N ASN A 66 4.03 -7.96 -5.45
CA ASN A 66 5.26 -8.22 -4.75
C ASN A 66 6.42 -7.41 -5.33
N VAL A 67 6.79 -6.32 -4.66
CA VAL A 67 7.72 -5.30 -5.17
C VAL A 67 8.70 -4.83 -4.08
N THR A 68 9.81 -4.23 -4.47
CA THR A 68 10.78 -3.62 -3.54
C THR A 68 10.38 -2.18 -3.18
N GLY A 69 10.95 -1.62 -2.10
CA GLY A 69 10.80 -0.20 -1.78
C GLY A 69 11.23 0.72 -2.93
N ASP A 70 12.36 0.42 -3.58
CA ASP A 70 12.84 1.14 -4.77
C ASP A 70 11.82 1.14 -5.91
N THR A 71 11.15 0.01 -6.11
CA THR A 71 10.14 -0.12 -7.17
C THR A 71 8.95 0.76 -6.86
N LEU A 72 8.51 0.86 -5.60
CA LEU A 72 7.43 1.76 -5.21
C LEU A 72 7.77 3.23 -5.50
N VAL A 73 9.00 3.66 -5.17
CA VAL A 73 9.47 5.03 -5.47
C VAL A 73 9.49 5.27 -6.98
N LYS A 74 10.04 4.34 -7.77
CA LYS A 74 10.09 4.44 -9.23
C LYS A 74 8.69 4.46 -9.87
N LEU A 75 7.74 3.70 -9.35
CA LEU A 75 6.35 3.70 -9.81
C LEU A 75 5.67 5.05 -9.56
N GLN A 76 5.89 5.68 -8.39
CA GLN A 76 5.37 7.02 -8.11
C GLN A 76 5.98 8.06 -9.06
N ALA A 77 7.30 8.00 -9.30
CA ALA A 77 7.99 8.89 -10.23
C ALA A 77 7.48 8.72 -11.68
N HIS A 78 7.31 7.48 -12.14
CA HIS A 78 6.76 7.17 -13.46
C HIS A 78 5.36 7.75 -13.65
N ARG A 79 4.51 7.67 -12.62
CA ARG A 79 3.15 8.22 -12.63
C ARG A 79 3.10 9.74 -12.40
N LYS A 80 4.25 10.40 -12.23
CA LYS A 80 4.37 11.83 -11.89
C LYS A 80 3.60 12.20 -10.62
N ASN A 81 3.48 11.25 -9.70
CA ASN A 81 2.89 11.47 -8.39
C ASN A 81 3.89 12.17 -7.48
N TYR A 82 3.38 12.90 -6.49
CA TYR A 82 4.22 13.45 -5.43
C TYR A 82 4.91 12.30 -4.67
N ALA A 83 6.22 12.40 -4.53
CA ALA A 83 7.04 11.46 -3.77
C ALA A 83 7.76 12.21 -2.65
N GLN A 84 7.81 11.61 -1.47
CA GLN A 84 8.49 12.15 -0.29
C GLN A 84 9.20 11.00 0.40
N ALA A 85 10.42 11.25 0.90
CA ALA A 85 11.14 10.27 1.70
C ALA A 85 10.32 9.83 2.92
N GLY A 86 10.31 8.53 3.22
CA GLY A 86 9.47 7.95 4.27
C GLY A 86 7.99 7.77 3.88
N ARG A 87 7.61 8.03 2.63
CA ARG A 87 6.26 7.74 2.12
C ARG A 87 6.33 6.79 0.93
N TYR A 88 5.77 5.59 1.11
CA TYR A 88 5.74 4.56 0.08
C TYR A 88 4.30 4.25 -0.28
N VAL A 89 3.92 4.49 -1.54
CA VAL A 89 2.53 4.34 -1.98
C VAL A 89 2.38 3.13 -2.90
N ILE A 90 1.53 2.21 -2.49
CA ILE A 90 1.00 1.11 -3.30
C ILE A 90 -0.24 1.65 -4.00
N SER A 91 -0.14 1.92 -5.29
CA SER A 91 -1.27 2.41 -6.09
C SER A 91 -1.94 1.25 -6.82
N PHE A 92 -3.22 1.00 -6.52
CA PHE A 92 -4.03 0.02 -7.23
C PHE A 92 -4.68 0.69 -8.44
N GLY A 93 -5.43 1.77 -8.22
CA GLY A 93 -5.94 2.61 -9.29
C GLY A 93 -4.86 3.51 -9.91
N ASP A 94 -5.22 4.17 -11.02
CA ASP A 94 -4.33 5.08 -11.75
C ASP A 94 -5.03 6.40 -12.07
N ALA A 95 -4.76 7.42 -11.26
CA ALA A 95 -5.32 8.76 -11.41
C ALA A 95 -4.84 9.51 -12.68
N THR A 96 -3.85 8.98 -13.41
CA THR A 96 -3.37 9.58 -14.66
C THR A 96 -4.26 9.25 -15.86
N LEU A 97 -5.15 8.26 -15.73
CA LEU A 97 -6.06 7.84 -16.78
C LEU A 97 -7.21 8.84 -16.98
N ARG A 98 -7.66 8.99 -18.22
CA ARG A 98 -8.58 10.08 -18.62
C ARG A 98 -10.03 9.87 -18.18
N THR A 99 -10.48 8.62 -18.09
CA THR A 99 -11.88 8.30 -17.79
C THR A 99 -12.01 7.78 -16.37
N LYS A 100 -13.12 8.10 -15.71
CA LYS A 100 -13.42 7.57 -14.36
C LYS A 100 -13.36 6.04 -14.30
N ILE A 101 -13.82 5.38 -15.36
CA ILE A 101 -13.76 3.92 -15.49
C ILE A 101 -12.29 3.47 -15.55
N GLY A 102 -11.46 4.12 -16.37
CA GLY A 102 -10.04 3.80 -16.46
C GLY A 102 -9.33 3.96 -15.12
N VAL A 103 -9.54 5.09 -14.44
CA VAL A 103 -8.90 5.37 -13.13
C VAL A 103 -9.19 4.27 -12.10
N ARG A 104 -10.39 3.71 -12.11
CA ARG A 104 -10.90 2.74 -11.13
C ARG A 104 -10.74 1.29 -11.55
N GLN A 105 -10.37 1.02 -12.80
CA GLN A 105 -10.39 -0.33 -13.37
C GLN A 105 -9.49 -1.31 -12.62
N THR A 106 -8.44 -0.81 -11.98
CA THR A 106 -7.45 -1.60 -11.27
C THR A 106 -7.50 -1.40 -9.75
N ASP A 107 -8.56 -0.76 -9.23
CA ASP A 107 -8.76 -0.64 -7.78
C ASP A 107 -8.83 -2.03 -7.13
N LEU A 108 -8.29 -2.15 -5.91
CA LEU A 108 -8.32 -3.39 -5.16
C LEU A 108 -9.69 -3.56 -4.49
N VAL A 109 -10.54 -4.37 -5.10
CA VAL A 109 -11.81 -4.78 -4.52
C VAL A 109 -11.56 -5.87 -3.48
N THR A 110 -12.09 -5.70 -2.27
CA THR A 110 -12.01 -6.72 -1.21
C THR A 110 -13.40 -7.24 -0.89
N LEU A 111 -13.61 -8.54 -1.07
CA LEU A 111 -14.90 -9.20 -0.92
C LEU A 111 -15.04 -9.90 0.44
N GLY A 112 -16.27 -10.14 0.87
CA GLY A 112 -16.56 -10.90 2.08
C GLY A 112 -15.95 -12.31 2.02
N GLY A 113 -15.29 -12.72 3.10
CA GLY A 113 -14.59 -14.02 3.19
C GLY A 113 -13.15 -14.01 2.67
N GLU A 114 -12.70 -12.94 2.02
CA GLU A 114 -11.30 -12.79 1.63
C GLU A 114 -10.43 -12.33 2.79
N ILE A 115 -9.23 -12.92 2.90
CA ILE A 115 -8.21 -12.54 3.86
C ILE A 115 -7.10 -11.80 3.12
N TRP A 116 -7.01 -10.50 3.36
CA TRP A 116 -6.00 -9.63 2.75
C TRP A 116 -4.95 -9.20 3.77
N PHE A 117 -3.68 -9.33 3.38
CA PHE A 117 -2.54 -8.84 4.15
C PHE A 117 -1.59 -8.03 3.28
N VAL A 118 -1.03 -6.97 3.85
CA VAL A 118 0.19 -6.33 3.35
C VAL A 118 1.34 -6.78 4.24
N TYR A 119 2.33 -7.44 3.65
CA TYR A 119 3.56 -7.81 4.34
C TYR A 119 4.69 -6.87 3.93
N ILE A 120 5.47 -6.44 4.91
CA ILE A 120 6.59 -5.52 4.72
C ILE A 120 7.83 -6.18 5.31
N THR A 121 8.72 -6.65 4.45
CA THR A 121 10.00 -7.24 4.85
C THR A 121 11.06 -6.14 4.90
N LEU A 122 11.64 -5.97 6.09
CA LEU A 122 12.68 -4.97 6.34
C LEU A 122 14.05 -5.63 6.38
N LYS A 123 15.03 -4.93 5.83
CA LYS A 123 16.42 -5.39 5.82
C LYS A 123 16.96 -5.54 7.23
N GLN A 124 17.83 -6.52 7.45
CA GLN A 124 18.54 -6.65 8.71
C GLN A 124 19.52 -5.48 8.91
N LYS A 125 19.54 -4.92 10.11
CA LYS A 125 20.48 -3.89 10.55
C LYS A 125 21.31 -4.39 11.74
N PRO A 126 22.45 -3.74 12.07
CA PRO A 126 23.22 -4.08 13.27
C PRO A 126 22.35 -4.05 14.53
N ALA A 127 22.66 -4.92 15.49
CA ALA A 127 22.00 -4.95 16.78
C ALA A 127 22.07 -3.57 17.47
N GLY A 128 20.99 -3.18 18.14
CA GLY A 128 20.88 -1.86 18.80
C GLY A 128 20.44 -0.72 17.89
N THR A 129 20.26 -0.94 16.58
CA THR A 129 19.61 0.04 15.71
C THR A 129 18.15 0.22 16.13
N THR A 130 17.73 1.46 16.37
CA THR A 130 16.33 1.79 16.71
C THR A 130 15.38 1.23 15.66
N ALA A 131 14.34 0.51 16.11
CA ALA A 131 13.32 -0.04 15.23
C ALA A 131 12.58 1.10 14.51
N PRO A 132 12.25 0.94 13.22
CA PRO A 132 11.55 1.97 12.48
C PRO A 132 10.09 2.04 12.92
N SER A 133 9.45 3.15 12.59
CA SER A 133 8.00 3.32 12.73
C SER A 133 7.32 3.17 11.37
N ILE A 134 6.20 2.45 11.33
CA ILE A 134 5.37 2.29 10.12
C ILE A 134 3.90 2.47 10.50
N ARG A 135 3.24 3.42 9.86
CA ARG A 135 1.78 3.58 9.88
C ARG A 135 1.24 3.45 8.46
N ALA A 136 0.02 2.97 8.31
CA ALA A 136 -0.58 2.79 7.00
C ALA A 136 -1.89 3.57 6.87
N ARG A 137 -2.04 4.22 5.72
CA ARG A 137 -3.21 5.00 5.33
C ARG A 137 -3.74 4.48 4.02
N ALA A 138 -5.04 4.50 3.84
CA ALA A 138 -5.68 4.11 2.60
C ALA A 138 -6.54 5.22 2.04
N HIS A 139 -6.69 5.20 0.73
CA HIS A 139 -7.81 5.83 0.06
C HIS A 139 -8.83 4.76 -0.30
N VAL A 140 -10.01 4.82 0.31
CA VAL A 140 -11.07 3.83 0.13
C VAL A 140 -12.27 4.41 -0.60
N LEU A 141 -12.91 3.57 -1.39
CA LEU A 141 -14.18 3.84 -2.06
C LEU A 141 -15.27 2.98 -1.40
N PRO A 142 -16.50 3.52 -1.29
CA PRO A 142 -17.65 2.76 -0.83
C PRO A 142 -18.02 1.63 -1.78
#